data_AF-A0A3S3K6V8-F1
#
_entry.id   AF-A0A3S3K6V8-F1
#
_cell.length_a   1.000
_cell.length_b   1.000
_cell.length_c   1.000
_cell.angle_alpha   90.00
_cell.angle_beta   90.00
_cell.angle_gamma   90.00
#
_symmetry.space_group_name_H-M   'P 1'
#
loop_
_entity.id
_entity.type
_entity.pdbx_description
1 polymer ?
#
loop_
_entity_poly.entity_id
_entity_poly.type
_entity_poly.pdbx_seq_one_letter_code
_entity_poly.pdbx_strand_id
1 'polypeptide(L)'
;MGVRKETLGYESRTAAVLAYRKEGRTRDWIARQIGVNVKTVSALECSAGRHREKAPDFVQPSCGSFPIGVRERLRPHARARDISVDALIRRLVETIALGNLVDAVLDDAEELAP
;
A
#
# COMPACT_ATOMS: atom_id res chain seq x y z
N MET A 1 -7.38 -16.82 -17.54
CA MET A 1 -6.23 -15.90 -17.65
C MET A 1 -5.42 -16.29 -18.88
N GLY A 2 -5.18 -15.36 -19.81
CA GLY A 2 -4.51 -15.65 -21.08
C GLY A 2 -3.01 -15.91 -20.89
N VAL A 3 -2.48 -16.89 -21.62
CA VAL A 3 -1.05 -17.23 -21.67
C VAL A 3 -0.26 -15.98 -22.10
N ARG A 4 0.77 -15.61 -21.33
CA ARG A 4 1.64 -14.47 -21.67
C ARG A 4 2.39 -14.82 -22.94
N LYS A 5 2.32 -13.94 -23.94
CA LYS A 5 3.07 -14.11 -25.19
C LYS A 5 4.50 -13.65 -24.96
N GLU A 6 5.45 -14.55 -25.23
CA GLU A 6 6.87 -14.24 -25.23
C GLU A 6 7.16 -13.06 -26.17
N THR A 7 8.14 -12.24 -25.82
CA THR A 7 8.53 -11.06 -26.60
C THR A 7 10.03 -10.86 -26.47
N LEU A 8 10.76 -11.00 -27.59
CA LEU A 8 12.21 -10.76 -27.66
C LEU A 8 13.02 -11.56 -26.61
N GLY A 9 12.63 -12.81 -26.35
CA GLY A 9 13.28 -13.65 -25.34
C GLY A 9 12.84 -13.39 -23.89
N TYR A 10 11.91 -12.46 -23.66
CA TYR A 10 11.29 -12.23 -22.36
C TYR A 10 9.92 -12.90 -22.26
N GLU A 11 9.51 -13.29 -21.05
CA GLU A 11 8.22 -13.94 -20.76
C GLU A 11 6.99 -13.12 -21.20
N SER A 12 7.14 -11.80 -21.35
CA SER A 12 6.07 -10.90 -21.75
C SER A 12 6.62 -9.57 -22.27
N ARG A 13 5.77 -8.82 -22.98
CA ARG A 13 6.05 -7.42 -23.35
C ARG A 13 6.37 -6.55 -22.14
N THR A 14 5.68 -6.75 -21.02
CA THR A 14 5.94 -6.00 -19.78
C THR A 14 7.33 -6.30 -19.24
N ALA A 15 7.74 -7.58 -19.22
CA ALA A 15 9.07 -7.98 -18.78
C ALA A 15 10.17 -7.40 -19.68
N ALA A 16 9.98 -7.41 -21.00
CA ALA A 16 10.89 -6.77 -21.95
C ALA A 16 11.02 -5.26 -21.70
N VAL A 17 9.89 -4.55 -21.52
CA VAL A 17 9.89 -3.11 -21.21
C VAL A 17 10.69 -2.82 -19.93
N LEU A 18 10.44 -3.59 -18.86
CA LEU A 18 11.13 -3.38 -17.58
C LEU A 18 12.63 -3.68 -17.66
N ALA A 19 13.04 -4.73 -18.38
CA ALA A 19 14.44 -5.08 -18.56
C ALA A 19 15.20 -3.96 -19.29
N TYR A 20 14.70 -3.52 -20.44
CA TYR A 20 15.33 -2.42 -21.19
C TYR A 20 15.30 -1.09 -20.43
N ARG A 21 14.30 -0.87 -19.58
CA ARG A 21 14.26 0.32 -18.72
C ARG A 21 15.33 0.29 -17.63
N LYS A 22 15.61 -0.89 -17.04
CA LYS A 22 16.72 -1.09 -16.10
C LYS A 22 18.08 -0.87 -16.77
N GLU A 23 18.21 -1.20 -18.05
CA GLU A 23 19.39 -0.90 -18.86
C GLU A 23 19.51 0.59 -19.27
N GLY A 24 18.57 1.44 -18.84
CA GLY A 24 18.60 2.88 -19.11
C GLY A 24 18.10 3.28 -20.51
N ARG A 25 17.47 2.38 -21.26
CA ARG A 25 16.95 2.69 -22.61
C ARG A 25 15.77 3.68 -22.54
N THR A 26 15.66 4.51 -23.58
CA THR A 26 14.55 5.47 -23.71
C THR A 26 13.27 4.78 -24.16
N ARG A 27 12.11 5.36 -23.84
CA ARG A 27 10.81 4.79 -24.19
C ARG A 27 10.62 4.68 -25.70
N ASP A 28 11.13 5.64 -26.46
CA ASP A 28 11.07 5.61 -27.94
C ASP A 28 11.87 4.45 -28.52
N TRP A 29 13.04 4.17 -27.95
CA TRP A 29 13.85 3.03 -28.36
C TRP A 29 13.14 1.70 -28.03
N ILE A 30 12.58 1.57 -26.82
CA ILE A 30 11.84 0.38 -26.39
C ILE A 30 10.61 0.15 -27.27
N ALA A 31 9.88 1.22 -27.60
CA ALA A 31 8.71 1.19 -28.47
C ALA A 31 9.06 0.64 -29.86
N ARG A 32 10.14 1.15 -30.47
CA ARG A 32 10.65 0.66 -31.76
C ARG A 32 11.06 -0.80 -31.68
N GLN A 33 11.73 -1.20 -30.60
CA GLN A 33 12.26 -2.55 -30.48
C GLN A 33 11.17 -3.61 -30.26
N ILE A 34 10.17 -3.29 -29.44
CA ILE A 34 9.05 -4.18 -29.13
C ILE A 34 7.97 -4.13 -30.21
N GLY A 35 7.97 -3.11 -31.07
CA GLY A 35 6.95 -2.90 -32.10
C GLY A 35 5.62 -2.39 -31.52
N VAL A 36 5.68 -1.53 -30.51
CA VAL A 36 4.51 -0.93 -29.86
C VAL A 36 4.61 0.60 -29.83
N ASN A 37 3.50 1.28 -29.56
CA ASN A 37 3.53 2.73 -29.37
C ASN A 37 4.22 3.08 -28.04
N VAL A 38 4.88 4.24 -27.99
CA VAL A 38 5.46 4.84 -26.77
C VAL A 38 4.41 4.95 -25.65
N LYS A 39 3.15 5.26 -25.99
CA LYS A 39 2.03 5.25 -25.03
C LYS A 39 1.81 3.87 -24.42
N THR A 40 1.95 2.80 -25.21
CA THR A 40 1.86 1.43 -24.73
C THR A 40 3.01 1.09 -23.79
N VAL A 41 4.24 1.54 -24.09
CA VAL A 41 5.38 1.38 -23.17
C VAL A 41 5.10 2.04 -21.83
N SER A 42 4.62 3.29 -21.83
CA SER A 42 4.24 4.02 -20.61
C SER A 42 3.14 3.28 -19.82
N ALA A 43 2.10 2.81 -20.52
CA ALA A 43 1.02 2.04 -19.89
C ALA A 43 1.52 0.72 -19.27
N LEU A 44 2.46 0.03 -19.93
CA LEU A 44 3.07 -1.20 -19.42
C LEU A 44 3.95 -0.92 -18.19
N GLU A 45 4.71 0.17 -18.18
CA GLU A 45 5.47 0.62 -16.99
C GLU A 45 4.52 0.91 -15.81
N CYS A 46 3.46 1.68 -16.04
CA CYS A 46 2.47 1.99 -15.00
C CYS A 46 1.76 0.72 -14.50
N SER A 47 1.38 -0.17 -15.40
CA SER A 47 0.71 -1.43 -15.04
C SER A 47 1.64 -2.36 -14.28
N ALA A 48 2.92 -2.42 -14.65
CA ALA A 48 3.94 -3.16 -13.91
C ALA A 48 4.15 -2.60 -12.50
N GLY A 49 4.15 -1.27 -12.34
CA GLY A 49 4.24 -0.63 -11.02
C GLY A 49 3.08 -1.00 -10.10
N ARG A 50 1.87 -1.13 -10.65
CA ARG A 50 0.67 -1.58 -9.89
C ARG A 50 0.67 -3.07 -9.56
N HIS A 51 1.31 -3.89 -10.41
CA HIS A 51 1.41 -5.34 -10.25
C HIS A 51 2.69 -5.82 -9.59
N ARG A 52 3.67 -4.93 -9.37
CA ARG A 52 4.83 -5.19 -8.52
C ARG A 52 4.27 -5.60 -7.18
N GLU A 53 4.40 -6.89 -6.91
CA GLU A 53 3.94 -7.63 -5.75
C GLU A 53 3.31 -6.73 -4.69
N LYS A 54 1.99 -6.87 -4.47
CA LYS A 54 1.49 -6.77 -3.09
C LYS A 54 2.50 -7.58 -2.28
N ALA A 55 3.33 -6.88 -1.50
CA ALA A 55 4.29 -7.51 -0.63
C ALA A 55 3.54 -8.65 0.08
N PRO A 56 4.16 -9.85 0.21
CA PRO A 56 3.52 -10.99 0.84
C PRO A 56 2.87 -10.51 2.14
N ASP A 57 1.60 -10.87 2.34
CA ASP A 57 0.62 -10.46 3.36
C ASP A 57 1.14 -10.13 4.77
N PHE A 58 2.10 -9.21 4.90
CA PHE A 58 2.00 -8.17 5.90
C PHE A 58 0.94 -7.23 5.36
N VAL A 59 -0.32 -7.68 5.42
CA VAL A 59 -1.44 -6.78 5.58
C VAL A 59 -0.91 -5.78 6.59
N GLN A 60 -0.66 -4.53 6.21
CA GLN A 60 -0.73 -3.48 7.20
C GLN A 60 -2.16 -3.64 7.71
N PRO A 61 -2.44 -4.25 8.88
CA PRO A 61 -3.81 -4.40 9.33
C PRO A 61 -4.38 -3.00 9.25
N SER A 62 -5.34 -2.83 8.34
CA SER A 62 -6.09 -1.61 8.30
C SER A 62 -6.71 -1.53 9.69
N CYS A 63 -6.70 -0.36 10.30
CA CYS A 63 -7.24 -0.22 11.65
C CYS A 63 -8.76 -0.48 11.71
N GLY A 64 -9.39 -1.05 10.68
CA GLY A 64 -10.83 -0.97 10.50
C GLY A 64 -11.27 0.46 10.18
N SER A 65 -12.58 0.64 10.01
CA SER A 65 -13.18 1.96 9.83
C SER A 65 -13.55 2.53 11.19
N PHE A 66 -13.11 3.75 11.48
CA PHE A 66 -13.50 4.49 12.69
C PHE A 66 -14.34 5.72 12.34
N PRO A 67 -15.33 6.10 13.18
CA PRO A 67 -16.09 7.32 12.98
C PRO A 67 -15.18 8.54 12.84
N ILE A 68 -15.53 9.46 11.94
CA ILE A 68 -14.72 10.67 11.68
C ILE A 68 -14.51 11.51 12.95
N GLY A 69 -15.53 11.59 13.82
CA GLY A 69 -15.42 12.32 15.09
C GLY A 69 -14.35 11.74 16.03
N VAL A 70 -14.18 10.42 16.06
CA VAL A 70 -13.12 9.76 16.84
C VAL A 70 -11.75 10.10 16.25
N ARG A 71 -11.63 10.02 14.91
CA ARG A 71 -10.38 10.36 14.21
C ARG A 71 -9.96 11.80 14.45
N GLU A 72 -10.90 12.76 14.41
CA GLU A 72 -10.61 14.18 14.67
C GLU A 72 -10.17 14.42 16.11
N ARG A 73 -10.80 13.77 17.10
CA ARG A 73 -10.38 13.86 18.52
C ARG A 73 -8.97 13.31 18.75
N LEU A 74 -8.55 12.31 17.97
CA LEU A 74 -7.22 11.70 18.07
C LEU A 74 -6.11 12.48 17.32
N ARG A 75 -6.45 13.33 16.36
CA ARG A 75 -5.48 14.13 15.58
C ARG A 75 -4.47 14.92 16.42
N PRO A 76 -4.85 15.69 17.47
CA PRO A 76 -3.87 16.42 18.26
C PRO A 76 -2.87 15.48 18.95
N HIS A 77 -3.33 14.33 19.45
CA HIS A 77 -2.49 13.33 20.11
C HIS A 77 -1.53 12.63 19.14
N ALA A 78 -1.95 12.42 17.89
CA ALA A 78 -1.13 11.85 16.84
C ALA A 78 -0.06 12.86 16.38
N ARG A 79 -0.43 14.13 16.19
CA ARG A 79 0.49 15.23 15.85
C ARG A 79 1.57 15.43 16.91
N ALA A 80 1.21 15.40 18.18
CA ALA A 80 2.17 15.53 19.28
C ALA A 80 3.23 14.42 19.31
N ARG A 81 2.98 13.29 18.63
CA ARG A 81 3.85 12.12 18.55
C ARG A 81 4.49 11.91 17.18
N ASP A 82 4.25 12.85 16.24
CA ASP A 82 4.69 12.78 14.84
C ASP A 82 4.33 11.45 14.15
N ILE A 83 3.11 10.96 14.38
CA ILE A 83 2.59 9.73 13.75
C ILE A 83 1.23 9.98 13.09
N SER A 84 0.84 9.09 12.18
CA SER A 84 -0.49 9.13 11.59
C SER A 84 -1.56 8.78 12.62
N VAL A 85 -2.79 9.24 12.41
CA VAL A 85 -3.94 8.89 13.28
C VAL A 85 -4.16 7.37 13.28
N ASP A 86 -4.02 6.71 12.13
CA ASP A 86 -4.16 5.26 12.04
C ASP A 86 -3.06 4.53 12.81
N ALA A 87 -1.82 5.04 12.77
CA ALA A 87 -0.73 4.48 13.58
C ALA A 87 -0.97 4.67 15.08
N LEU A 88 -1.53 5.82 15.49
CA LEU A 88 -1.91 6.05 16.88
C LEU A 88 -3.01 5.09 17.34
N ILE A 89 -4.09 4.95 16.56
CA ILE A 89 -5.20 4.04 16.89
C ILE A 89 -4.67 2.62 17.04
N ARG A 90 -3.85 2.17 16.10
CA ARG A 90 -3.25 0.83 16.15
C ARG A 90 -2.44 0.63 17.42
N ARG A 91 -1.56 1.59 17.74
CA ARG A 91 -0.75 1.54 18.96
C ARG A 91 -1.59 1.50 20.21
N LEU A 92 -2.69 2.27 20.27
CA LEU A 92 -3.61 2.25 21.40
C LEU A 92 -4.25 0.87 21.57
N VAL A 93 -4.83 0.31 20.50
CA VAL A 93 -5.48 -1.00 20.52
C VAL A 93 -4.49 -2.12 20.88
N GLU A 94 -3.30 -2.11 20.28
CA GLU A 94 -2.24 -3.08 20.61
C GLU A 94 -1.80 -2.98 22.07
N THR A 95 -1.63 -1.76 22.60
CA THR A 95 -1.24 -1.55 24.01
C THR A 95 -2.32 -2.08 24.96
N ILE A 96 -3.60 -1.79 24.68
CA ILE A 96 -4.72 -2.23 25.51
C ILE A 96 -4.84 -3.76 25.50
N ALA A 97 -4.78 -4.37 24.31
CA ALA A 97 -4.93 -5.81 24.16
C ALA A 97 -3.75 -6.58 24.77
N LEU A 98 -2.51 -6.17 24.46
CA LEU A 98 -1.30 -6.86 24.95
C LEU A 98 -1.03 -6.58 26.43
N GLY A 99 -1.48 -5.43 26.94
CA GLY A 99 -1.35 -5.06 28.35
C GLY A 99 -2.41 -5.67 29.25
N ASN A 100 -3.36 -6.45 28.72
CA ASN A 100 -4.52 -6.95 29.44
C ASN A 100 -5.31 -5.82 30.15
N LEU A 101 -5.44 -4.67 29.48
CA LEU A 101 -6.08 -3.45 30.01
C LEU A 101 -7.52 -3.27 29.50
N VAL A 102 -8.07 -4.27 28.80
CA VAL A 102 -9.40 -4.17 28.17
C VAL A 102 -10.44 -3.87 29.23
N ASP A 103 -10.53 -4.70 30.27
CA ASP A 103 -11.54 -4.55 31.32
C ASP A 103 -11.36 -3.23 32.06
N ALA A 104 -10.13 -2.88 32.46
CA ALA A 104 -9.85 -1.61 33.14
C ALA A 104 -10.28 -0.37 32.33
N VAL A 105 -10.06 -0.37 31.02
CA VAL A 105 -10.49 0.75 30.16
C VAL A 105 -12.01 0.81 29.99
N LEU A 106 -12.68 -0.35 29.96
CA LEU A 106 -14.14 -0.42 29.85
C LEU A 106 -14.81 -0.04 31.17
N ASP A 107 -14.29 -0.50 32.30
CA ASP A 107 -14.77 -0.17 33.65
C ASP A 107 -14.70 1.35 33.91
N ASP A 108 -13.55 1.98 33.61
CA ASP A 108 -13.39 3.45 33.73
C ASP A 108 -14.41 4.19 32.84
N ALA A 109 -14.72 3.66 31.65
CA ALA A 109 -15.67 4.28 30.73
C ALA A 109 -17.12 4.18 31.24
N GLU A 110 -17.48 3.10 31.92
CA GLU A 110 -18.79 2.94 32.58
C GLU A 110 -18.95 3.89 33.76
N GLU A 111 -17.90 4.10 34.57
CA GLU A 111 -17.91 5.06 35.68
C GLU A 111 -18.07 6.52 35.21
N LEU A 112 -17.56 6.83 34.01
CA LEU A 112 -17.66 8.15 33.38
C LEU A 112 -18.99 8.38 32.63
N ALA A 113 -19.81 7.35 32.46
CA ALA A 113 -21.13 7.47 31.83
C ALA A 113 -22.15 8.03 32.85
N PRO A 114 -22.96 9.03 32.48
CA PRO A 114 -23.92 9.68 33.39
C PRO A 114 -25.10 8.79 33.79
#